data_AF-Q0SU06-F1
#
_entry.id   AF-Q0SU06-F1
#
_cell.length_a   1.000
_cell.length_b   1.000
_cell.length_c   1.000
_cell.angle_alpha   90.00
_cell.angle_beta   90.00
_cell.angle_gamma   90.00
#
_symmetry.space_group_name_H-M   'P 1'
#
loop_
_entity.id
_entity.type
_entity.pdbx_description
1 polymer ?
#
loop_
_entity_poly.entity_id
_entity_poly.type
_entity_poly.pdbx_seq_one_letter_code
_entity_poly.pdbx_strand_id
1 'polypeptide(L)'
;MILDEKTPNDEKSKLIEFKNSVENGKDFEKEIMHLAENLRKLSLVKFNNKEKLSSEVGKLYMDISSTGFIRNALGRGIVNLSFLAGK
;
A
#
# COMPACT_ATOMS: atom_id res chain seq x y z
N MET A 1 11.24 -3.98 -7.90
CA MET A 1 10.34 -4.17 -6.73
C MET A 1 10.13 -5.66 -6.44
N ILE A 2 9.31 -6.42 -7.18
CA ILE A 2 9.12 -7.87 -6.86
C ILE A 2 10.42 -8.66 -7.02
N LEU A 3 11.18 -8.40 -8.09
CA LEU A 3 12.46 -9.06 -8.38
C LEU A 3 13.66 -8.37 -7.72
N ASP A 4 13.43 -7.29 -6.96
CA ASP A 4 14.51 -6.53 -6.34
C ASP A 4 14.89 -7.17 -5.00
N GLU A 5 16.15 -7.61 -4.87
CA GLU A 5 16.67 -8.21 -3.64
C GLU A 5 16.56 -7.28 -2.42
N LYS A 6 16.58 -5.95 -2.64
CA LYS A 6 16.46 -4.95 -1.58
C LYS A 6 15.05 -4.77 -1.06
N THR A 7 14.03 -5.23 -1.81
CA THR A 7 12.64 -5.19 -1.33
C THR A 7 12.43 -6.31 -0.30
N PRO A 8 12.02 -5.98 0.94
CA PRO A 8 11.74 -6.96 1.99
C PRO A 8 10.69 -8.00 1.58
N ASN A 9 10.79 -9.22 2.13
CA ASN A 9 9.92 -10.35 1.76
C ASN A 9 8.44 -10.13 2.11
N ASP A 10 8.16 -9.43 3.20
CA ASP A 10 6.80 -9.07 3.62
C ASP A 10 6.14 -8.10 2.62
N GLU A 11 6.90 -7.14 2.10
CA GLU A 11 6.47 -6.24 1.03
C GLU A 11 6.31 -6.99 -0.30
N LYS A 12 7.26 -7.86 -0.66
CA LYS A 12 7.16 -8.71 -1.87
C LYS A 12 5.91 -9.58 -1.85
N SER A 13 5.56 -10.18 -0.71
CA SER A 13 4.35 -10.99 -0.58
C SER A 13 3.12 -10.19 -1.02
N LYS A 14 2.99 -8.93 -0.60
CA LYS A 14 1.83 -8.08 -0.95
C LYS A 14 1.79 -7.71 -2.42
N LEU A 15 2.94 -7.46 -3.03
CA LEU A 15 3.03 -7.19 -4.45
C LEU A 15 2.72 -8.44 -5.31
N ILE A 16 3.17 -9.62 -4.86
CA ILE A 16 2.89 -10.90 -5.53
C ILE A 16 1.42 -11.29 -5.41
N GLU A 17 0.82 -11.13 -4.21
CA GLU A 17 -0.62 -11.35 -3.97
C GLU A 17 -1.48 -10.51 -4.93
N PHE A 18 -1.12 -9.24 -5.11
CA PHE A 18 -1.77 -8.33 -6.06
C PHE A 18 -1.57 -8.78 -7.52
N LYS A 19 -0.32 -9.03 -7.93
CA LYS A 19 0.01 -9.51 -9.29
C LYS A 19 -0.81 -10.75 -9.65
N ASN A 20 -0.77 -11.77 -8.80
CA ASN A 20 -1.46 -13.03 -9.05
C ASN A 20 -2.98 -12.83 -9.10
N SER A 21 -3.53 -11.93 -8.28
CA SER A 21 -4.96 -11.61 -8.31
C SER A 21 -5.40 -10.97 -9.62
N VAL A 22 -4.63 -10.01 -10.13
CA VAL A 22 -4.90 -9.38 -11.44
C VAL A 22 -4.71 -10.37 -12.59
N GLU A 23 -3.66 -11.20 -12.55
CA GLU A 23 -3.43 -12.24 -13.57
C GLU A 23 -4.54 -13.29 -13.61
N ASN A 24 -5.16 -13.59 -12.46
CA ASN A 24 -6.32 -14.48 -12.36
C ASN A 24 -7.64 -13.81 -12.81
N GLY A 25 -7.58 -12.63 -13.41
CA GLY A 25 -8.75 -11.95 -13.97
C GLY A 25 -9.62 -11.22 -12.95
N LYS A 26 -9.13 -10.97 -11.73
CA LYS A 26 -9.84 -10.12 -10.78
C LYS A 26 -9.81 -8.65 -11.22
N ASP A 27 -10.81 -7.91 -10.78
CA ASP A 27 -10.98 -6.50 -11.08
C ASP A 27 -9.78 -5.66 -10.57
N PHE A 28 -9.12 -4.95 -11.49
CA PHE A 28 -7.90 -4.21 -11.18
C PHE A 28 -8.13 -3.11 -10.15
N GLU A 29 -9.24 -2.37 -10.24
CA GLU A 29 -9.54 -1.25 -9.34
C GLU A 29 -9.76 -1.75 -7.91
N LYS A 30 -10.47 -2.87 -7.73
CA LYS A 30 -10.62 -3.50 -6.41
C LYS A 30 -9.29 -4.01 -5.87
N GLU A 31 -8.50 -4.68 -6.71
CA GLU A 31 -7.22 -5.26 -6.27
C GLU A 31 -6.17 -4.18 -5.97
N ILE A 32 -6.16 -3.03 -6.69
CA ILE A 32 -5.25 -1.92 -6.37
C ILE A 32 -5.63 -1.25 -5.04
N MET A 33 -6.92 -1.17 -4.72
CA MET A 33 -7.40 -0.70 -3.40
C MET A 33 -7.02 -1.69 -2.29
N HIS A 34 -7.19 -2.99 -2.51
CA HIS A 34 -6.75 -4.03 -1.58
C HIS A 34 -5.24 -3.98 -1.35
N LEU A 35 -4.44 -3.79 -2.41
CA LEU A 35 -2.99 -3.64 -2.29
C LEU A 35 -2.65 -2.46 -1.38
N ALA A 36 -3.26 -1.30 -1.59
CA ALA A 36 -2.95 -0.14 -0.78
C ALA A 36 -3.41 -0.27 0.68
N GLU A 37 -4.54 -0.93 0.94
CA GLU A 37 -4.93 -1.27 2.32
C GLU A 37 -3.92 -2.21 2.98
N ASN A 38 -3.45 -3.23 2.26
CA ASN A 38 -2.43 -4.15 2.75
C ASN A 38 -1.10 -3.44 3.04
N LEU A 39 -0.67 -2.53 2.16
CA LEU A 39 0.53 -1.72 2.36
C LEU A 39 0.38 -0.76 3.55
N ARG A 40 -0.79 -0.16 3.76
CA ARG A 40 -1.09 0.65 4.95
C ARG A 40 -1.03 -0.17 6.24
N LYS A 41 -1.60 -1.38 6.26
CA LYS A 41 -1.50 -2.27 7.42
C LYS A 41 -0.05 -2.65 7.70
N LEU A 42 0.70 -2.99 6.65
CA LEU A 42 2.11 -3.33 6.76
C LEU A 42 2.95 -2.15 7.25
N SER A 43 2.67 -0.92 6.78
CA SER A 43 3.38 0.27 7.25
C SER A 43 3.16 0.54 8.74
N LEU A 44 1.95 0.26 9.27
CA LEU A 44 1.68 0.35 10.71
C LEU A 44 2.46 -0.70 11.51
N VAL A 45 2.52 -1.94 11.03
CA VAL A 45 3.31 -3.01 11.67
C VAL A 45 4.79 -2.62 11.69
N LYS A 46 5.34 -2.17 10.56
CA LYS A 46 6.73 -1.71 10.47
C LYS A 46 6.99 -0.51 11.36
N PHE A 47 6.07 0.46 11.41
CA PHE A 47 6.18 1.62 12.29
C PHE A 47 6.29 1.23 13.76
N ASN A 48 5.47 0.28 14.22
CA ASN A 48 5.55 -0.25 15.59
C ASN A 48 6.91 -0.92 15.89
N ASN A 49 7.57 -1.44 14.86
CA ASN A 49 8.92 -2.02 14.92
C ASN A 49 10.04 -1.00 14.65
N LYS A 50 9.72 0.30 14.56
CA LYS A 50 10.67 1.39 14.19
C LYS A 50 11.28 1.24 12.79
N GLU A 51 10.61 0.52 11.92
CA GLU A 51 10.93 0.35 10.51
C GLU A 51 9.96 1.16 9.63
N LYS A 52 10.27 1.23 8.34
CA LYS A 52 9.39 1.81 7.31
C LYS A 52 9.36 0.90 6.10
N LEU A 53 8.36 1.09 5.24
CA LEU A 53 8.36 0.47 3.92
C LEU A 53 9.63 0.86 3.16
N SER A 54 10.10 -0.03 2.27
CA SER A 54 11.14 0.33 1.30
C SER A 54 10.73 1.57 0.50
N SER A 55 11.71 2.36 0.06
CA SER A 55 11.45 3.64 -0.59
C SER A 55 10.52 3.50 -1.81
N GLU A 56 10.73 2.46 -2.61
CA GLU A 56 9.95 2.18 -3.80
C GLU A 56 8.51 1.76 -3.46
N VAL A 57 8.33 0.89 -2.46
CA VAL A 57 7.00 0.41 -2.03
C VAL A 57 6.23 1.52 -1.32
N GLY A 58 6.91 2.34 -0.52
CA GLY A 58 6.35 3.54 0.08
C GLY A 58 5.87 4.54 -0.97
N LYS A 59 6.66 4.76 -2.03
CA LYS A 59 6.26 5.62 -3.15
C LYS A 59 5.02 5.07 -3.87
N LEU A 60 5.01 3.78 -4.20
CA LEU A 60 3.85 3.13 -4.81
C LEU A 60 2.59 3.28 -3.94
N TYR A 61 2.71 3.04 -2.63
CA TYR A 61 1.61 3.24 -1.69
C TYR A 61 1.07 4.68 -1.72
N MET A 62 1.94 5.68 -1.73
CA MET A 62 1.55 7.09 -1.79
C MET A 62 0.90 7.46 -3.14
N ASP A 63 1.42 6.92 -4.25
CA ASP A 63 0.86 7.14 -5.59
C ASP A 63 -0.57 6.57 -5.69
N ILE A 64 -0.81 5.35 -5.18
CA ILE A 64 -2.17 4.76 -5.14
C ILE A 64 -3.09 5.54 -4.18
N SER A 65 -2.55 6.01 -3.06
CA SER A 65 -3.34 6.75 -2.05
C SER A 65 -3.75 8.15 -2.52
N SER A 66 -2.89 8.81 -3.30
CA SER A 66 -3.08 10.18 -3.76
C SER A 66 -3.96 10.30 -5.01
N THR A 67 -4.06 9.24 -5.83
CA THR A 67 -4.82 9.21 -7.10
C THR A 67 -6.36 9.19 -6.93
N GLY A 68 -6.89 9.59 -5.77
CA GLY A 68 -8.33 9.72 -5.55
C GLY A 68 -9.07 8.42 -5.27
N PHE A 69 -8.52 7.26 -5.70
CA PHE A 69 -9.06 5.92 -5.42
C PHE A 69 -9.25 5.66 -3.93
N ILE A 70 -8.25 6.01 -3.11
CA ILE A 70 -8.35 5.89 -1.65
C ILE A 70 -8.98 7.12 -1.01
N ARG A 71 -8.84 8.31 -1.57
CA ARG A 71 -9.47 9.54 -1.02
C ARG A 71 -10.99 9.40 -0.95
N ASN A 72 -11.62 8.74 -1.93
CA ASN A 72 -13.05 8.46 -1.91
C ASN A 72 -13.45 7.38 -0.89
N ALA A 73 -12.59 6.39 -0.63
CA ALA A 73 -12.81 5.36 0.38
C ALA A 73 -12.58 5.89 1.82
N LEU A 74 -11.55 6.70 2.03
CA LEU A 74 -11.27 7.39 3.30
C LEU A 74 -12.29 8.52 3.57
N GLY A 75 -12.75 9.21 2.53
CA GLY A 75 -13.79 10.24 2.64
C GLY A 75 -15.16 9.72 3.08
N ARG A 76 -15.36 8.40 3.08
CA ARG A 76 -16.58 7.74 3.58
C ARG A 76 -16.43 7.12 4.97
N GLY A 77 -15.26 7.16 5.62
CA GLY A 77 -15.09 6.50 6.93
C GLY A 77 -13.84 6.79 7.77
N ILE A 78 -12.86 7.59 7.32
CA ILE A 78 -11.70 7.98 8.14
C ILE A 78 -11.49 9.49 8.03
N VAL A 79 -12.21 10.23 8.85
CA VAL A 79 -11.81 11.57 9.27
C VAL A 79 -10.48 11.41 10.04
N ASN A 80 -9.46 12.18 9.68
CA ASN A 80 -8.07 12.23 10.20
C ASN A 80 -7.01 11.34 9.54
N LEU A 81 -6.53 11.77 8.36
CA LEU A 81 -5.10 11.62 7.98
C LEU A 81 -4.33 12.95 7.98
N SER A 82 -4.93 14.05 8.44
CA SER A 82 -4.26 15.35 8.62
C SER A 82 -3.07 15.31 9.59
N PHE A 83 -2.80 14.17 10.23
CA PHE A 83 -1.71 14.00 11.19
C PHE A 83 -0.38 13.50 10.56
N LEU A 84 -0.36 13.02 9.31
CA LEU A 84 0.88 12.50 8.69
C LEU A 84 1.60 13.51 7.77
N ALA A 85 1.06 14.71 7.59
CA ALA A 85 1.71 15.82 6.87
C ALA A 85 2.32 16.84 7.85
N GLY A 86 2.95 16.35 8.92
CA GLY A 86 3.50 17.16 10.00
C GLY A 86 5.00 16.95 10.21
N LYS A 87 5.77 17.84 9.60
CA LYS A 87 7.19 18.20 9.83
C LYS A 87 8.26 17.50 9.00
#